data_AF-A0A2U1DQE6-F1
#
_entry.id   AF-A0A2U1DQE6-F1
#
_cell.length_a   1.000
_cell.length_b   1.000
_cell.length_c   1.000
_cell.angle_alpha   90.00
_cell.angle_beta   90.00
_cell.angle_gamma   90.00
#
_symmetry.space_group_name_H-M   'P 1'
#
loop_
_entity.id
_entity.type
_entity.pdbx_description
1 polymer ?
#
loop_
_entity_poly.entity_id
_entity_poly.type
_entity_poly.pdbx_seq_one_letter_code
_entity_poly.pdbx_strand_id
1 'polypeptide(L)'
;MKRFHAHVHVDDLAQSIAFYSKLFAAAPARVEADYAKWMLEDPRVNFAISTRGDKPGLDHFGMQTDDAQELAELKARAEAADMALLDKGNTTCCYARSEKHWVTDPQGIAWEHFHTLGDIPVFNEATPSSSAGACCAPAPVAAPAPAAPRAACCGPATATTAKTSCC
;
A
#
# COMPACT_ATOMS: atom_id res chain seq x y z
N MET A 1 8.60 -20.06 10.79
CA MET A 1 9.08 -20.01 9.38
C MET A 1 8.24 -18.98 8.67
N LYS A 2 8.82 -18.01 7.98
CA LYS A 2 8.09 -16.84 7.49
C LYS A 2 7.20 -17.20 6.27
N ARG A 3 6.04 -16.56 6.13
CA ARG A 3 5.10 -16.77 5.02
C ARG A 3 5.18 -15.57 4.07
N PHE A 4 5.30 -15.82 2.77
CA PHE A 4 5.21 -14.74 1.81
C PHE A 4 3.79 -14.19 1.76
N HIS A 5 3.64 -12.87 1.72
CA HIS A 5 2.36 -12.20 1.60
C HIS A 5 2.29 -11.40 0.30
N ALA A 6 1.14 -11.44 -0.36
CA ALA A 6 0.82 -10.52 -1.43
C ALA A 6 -0.65 -10.11 -1.32
N HIS A 7 -0.91 -8.81 -1.48
CA HIS A 7 -2.25 -8.26 -1.58
C HIS A 7 -2.43 -7.61 -2.96
N VAL A 8 -3.50 -8.01 -3.66
CA VAL A 8 -3.87 -7.50 -4.97
C VAL A 8 -5.25 -6.82 -4.91
N HIS A 9 -5.36 -5.64 -5.49
CA HIS A 9 -6.65 -5.00 -5.75
C HIS A 9 -7.31 -5.59 -6.99
N VAL A 10 -8.61 -5.88 -6.88
CA VAL A 10 -9.42 -6.47 -7.95
C VAL A 10 -10.72 -5.70 -8.13
N ASP A 11 -11.24 -5.68 -9.36
CA ASP A 11 -12.52 -5.02 -9.68
C ASP A 11 -13.73 -5.82 -9.18
N ASP A 12 -13.70 -7.14 -9.40
CA ASP A 12 -14.79 -8.05 -9.04
C ASP A 12 -14.25 -9.15 -8.11
N LEU A 13 -14.68 -9.07 -6.84
CA LEU A 13 -14.26 -10.02 -5.81
C LEU A 13 -14.75 -11.44 -6.12
N ALA A 14 -16.00 -11.62 -6.54
CA ALA A 14 -16.58 -12.93 -6.75
C ALA A 14 -15.92 -13.66 -7.94
N GLN A 15 -15.70 -12.93 -9.04
CA GLN A 15 -14.96 -13.44 -10.19
C GLN A 15 -13.53 -13.82 -9.80
N SER A 16 -12.86 -12.96 -9.02
CA SER A 16 -11.49 -13.19 -8.58
C SER A 16 -11.37 -14.37 -7.61
N ILE A 17 -12.29 -14.52 -6.66
CA ILE A 17 -12.35 -15.69 -5.77
C ILE A 17 -12.48 -16.97 -6.60
N ALA A 18 -13.37 -17.00 -7.59
CA ALA A 18 -13.56 -18.16 -8.44
C ALA A 18 -12.29 -18.51 -9.24
N PHE A 19 -11.55 -17.51 -9.72
CA PHE A 19 -10.28 -17.70 -10.40
C PHE A 19 -9.19 -18.23 -9.46
N TYR A 20 -8.89 -17.51 -8.38
CA TYR A 20 -7.79 -17.86 -7.47
C TYR A 20 -8.02 -19.18 -6.74
N SER A 21 -9.28 -19.51 -6.41
CA SER A 21 -9.57 -20.80 -5.79
C SER A 21 -9.25 -21.99 -6.70
N LYS A 22 -9.44 -21.82 -8.02
CA LYS A 22 -9.03 -22.83 -9.01
C LYS A 22 -7.52 -22.84 -9.19
N LEU A 23 -6.90 -21.67 -9.29
CA LEU A 23 -5.45 -21.53 -9.46
C LEU A 23 -4.68 -22.19 -8.31
N PHE A 24 -5.12 -21.97 -7.08
CA PHE A 24 -4.49 -22.53 -5.88
C PHE A 24 -5.01 -23.93 -5.51
N ALA A 25 -6.01 -24.44 -6.22
CA ALA A 25 -6.73 -25.65 -5.86
C ALA A 25 -7.18 -25.66 -4.38
N ALA A 26 -7.55 -24.49 -3.85
CA ALA A 26 -7.87 -24.28 -2.44
C ALA A 26 -8.95 -23.20 -2.28
N ALA A 27 -9.87 -23.41 -1.34
CA ALA A 27 -10.82 -22.38 -0.94
C ALA A 27 -10.12 -21.28 -0.12
N PRO A 28 -10.62 -20.03 -0.14
CA PRO A 28 -10.13 -18.99 0.74
C PRO A 28 -10.34 -19.38 2.20
N ALA A 29 -9.33 -19.12 3.04
CA ALA A 29 -9.40 -19.26 4.48
C ALA A 29 -10.32 -18.21 5.13
N ARG A 30 -10.54 -17.08 4.45
CA ARG A 30 -11.47 -16.03 4.90
C ARG A 30 -12.10 -15.33 3.69
N VAL A 31 -13.40 -15.05 3.79
CA VAL A 31 -14.17 -14.26 2.83
C VAL A 31 -15.01 -13.25 3.58
N GLU A 32 -14.95 -12.01 3.12
CA GLU A 32 -15.76 -10.88 3.58
C GLU A 32 -16.37 -10.20 2.34
N ALA A 33 -17.22 -9.18 2.56
CA ALA A 33 -17.93 -8.51 1.46
C ALA A 33 -17.01 -7.88 0.40
N ASP A 34 -15.80 -7.48 0.79
CA ASP A 34 -14.83 -6.77 -0.06
C ASP A 34 -13.40 -7.32 0.04
N TYR A 35 -13.23 -8.51 0.63
CA TYR A 35 -11.93 -9.10 0.93
C TYR A 35 -11.98 -10.62 0.89
N ALA A 36 -10.93 -11.25 0.37
CA ALA A 36 -10.72 -12.69 0.51
C ALA A 36 -9.23 -13.01 0.73
N LYS A 37 -8.96 -14.06 1.49
CA LYS A 37 -7.60 -14.50 1.86
C LYS A 37 -7.43 -16.00 1.73
N TRP A 38 -6.30 -16.45 1.20
CA TRP A 38 -5.84 -17.83 1.17
C TRP A 38 -4.61 -17.99 2.04
N MET A 39 -4.53 -19.11 2.75
CA MET A 39 -3.38 -19.53 3.54
C MET A 39 -2.87 -20.86 2.98
N LEU A 40 -1.91 -20.80 2.06
CA LEU A 40 -1.35 -21.95 1.34
C LEU A 40 -0.10 -22.44 2.04
N GLU A 41 0.11 -23.75 2.16
CA GLU A 41 1.32 -24.31 2.81
C GLU A 41 2.45 -24.65 1.84
N ASP A 42 2.15 -25.00 0.59
CA ASP A 42 3.14 -25.29 -0.45
C ASP A 42 2.69 -24.73 -1.82
N PRO A 43 3.26 -23.58 -2.26
CA PRO A 43 4.21 -22.73 -1.54
C PRO A 43 3.57 -22.04 -0.33
N ARG A 44 4.38 -21.71 0.68
CA ARG A 44 3.89 -21.08 1.92
C ARG A 44 3.54 -19.60 1.70
N VAL A 45 2.28 -19.35 1.37
CA VAL A 45 1.77 -18.03 0.94
C VAL A 45 0.51 -17.61 1.70
N ASN A 46 0.45 -16.35 2.11
CA ASN A 46 -0.75 -15.63 2.52
C ASN A 46 -1.13 -14.71 1.35
N PHE A 47 -2.12 -15.12 0.55
CA PHE A 47 -2.56 -14.34 -0.62
C PHE A 47 -3.88 -13.66 -0.30
N ALA A 48 -3.96 -12.36 -0.53
CA ALA A 48 -5.16 -11.58 -0.27
C ALA A 48 -5.61 -10.78 -1.49
N ILE A 49 -6.91 -10.61 -1.63
CA ILE A 49 -7.52 -9.72 -2.62
C ILE A 49 -8.56 -8.81 -1.97
N SER A 50 -8.71 -7.59 -2.49
CA SER A 50 -9.80 -6.70 -2.08
C SER A 50 -10.26 -5.76 -3.19
N THR A 51 -11.48 -5.25 -3.05
CA THR A 51 -12.06 -4.21 -3.93
C THR A 51 -11.91 -2.80 -3.35
N ARG A 52 -10.98 -2.61 -2.39
CA ARG A 52 -10.84 -1.36 -1.62
C ARG A 52 -9.81 -0.37 -2.20
N GLY A 53 -9.22 -0.66 -3.35
CA GLY A 53 -8.18 0.16 -3.98
C GLY A 53 -8.68 1.02 -5.13
N ASP A 54 -7.91 2.06 -5.47
CA ASP A 54 -8.25 2.99 -6.56
C ASP A 54 -8.06 2.36 -7.96
N LYS A 55 -7.15 1.37 -8.08
CA LYS A 55 -6.82 0.70 -9.34
C LYS A 55 -6.53 -0.79 -9.09
N PRO A 56 -6.95 -1.69 -10.01
CA PRO A 56 -6.54 -3.08 -9.98
C PRO A 56 -5.04 -3.25 -10.11
N GLY A 57 -4.52 -4.30 -9.48
CA GLY A 57 -3.09 -4.64 -9.54
C GLY A 57 -2.51 -4.90 -8.16
N LEU A 58 -1.18 -5.08 -8.14
CA LEU A 58 -0.43 -5.26 -6.90
C LEU A 58 -0.61 -4.02 -6.01
N ASP A 59 -1.08 -4.24 -4.78
CA ASP A 59 -1.10 -3.21 -3.74
C ASP A 59 0.22 -3.24 -2.95
N HIS A 60 0.54 -4.40 -2.35
CA HIS A 60 1.78 -4.58 -1.60
C HIS A 60 2.22 -6.04 -1.51
N PHE A 61 3.50 -6.21 -1.18
CA PHE A 61 4.06 -7.48 -0.75
C PHE A 61 4.22 -7.51 0.77
N GLY A 62 4.55 -8.68 1.31
CA GLY A 62 4.90 -8.76 2.71
C GLY A 62 5.49 -10.08 3.16
N MET A 63 5.81 -10.12 4.44
CA MET A 63 6.19 -11.32 5.17
C MET A 63 5.38 -11.40 6.46
N GLN A 64 4.57 -12.44 6.56
CA GLN A 64 3.92 -12.80 7.82
C GLN A 64 4.89 -13.65 8.64
N THR A 65 5.05 -13.30 9.91
CA THR A 65 5.83 -14.07 10.88
C THR A 65 4.93 -14.84 11.83
N ASP A 66 5.48 -15.92 12.39
CA ASP A 66 4.76 -16.75 13.36
C ASP A 66 4.92 -16.18 14.79
N ASP A 67 5.90 -15.31 15.03
CA ASP A 67 6.16 -14.67 16.32
C ASP A 67 6.80 -13.27 16.21
N ALA A 68 6.93 -12.61 17.37
CA ALA A 68 7.50 -11.27 17.50
C ALA A 68 9.03 -11.22 17.30
N GLN A 69 9.74 -12.33 17.58
CA GLN A 69 11.19 -12.39 17.38
C GLN A 69 11.51 -12.39 15.88
N GLU A 70 10.82 -13.22 15.09
CA GLU A 70 10.90 -13.23 13.64
C GLU A 70 10.53 -11.86 13.04
N LEU A 71 9.57 -11.15 13.62
CA LEU A 71 9.18 -9.79 13.19
C LEU A 71 10.28 -8.78 13.47
N ALA A 72 10.90 -8.83 14.65
CA ALA A 72 12.04 -7.98 15.01
C ALA A 72 13.25 -8.22 14.09
N GLU A 73 13.52 -9.46 13.71
CA GLU A 73 14.56 -9.78 12.72
C GLU A 73 14.29 -9.15 11.35
N LEU A 74 13.03 -9.18 10.89
CA LEU A 74 12.65 -8.55 9.63
C LEU A 74 12.76 -7.04 9.70
N LYS A 75 12.41 -6.44 10.85
CA LYS A 75 12.58 -5.00 11.08
C LYS A 75 14.04 -4.57 10.96
N ALA A 76 14.93 -5.27 11.66
CA ALA A 76 16.36 -4.97 11.60
C ALA A 76 16.93 -5.10 10.18
N ARG A 77 16.46 -6.09 9.40
CA ARG A 77 16.83 -6.22 7.98
C ARG A 77 16.30 -5.08 7.11
N ALA A 78 15.07 -4.64 7.35
CA ALA A 78 14.48 -3.51 6.61
C ALA A 78 15.20 -2.19 6.93
N GLU A 79 15.56 -1.94 8.18
CA GLU A 79 16.37 -0.79 8.60
C GLU A 79 17.77 -0.81 7.96
N ALA A 80 18.39 -2.00 7.88
CA ALA A 80 19.68 -2.17 7.22
C ALA A 80 19.63 -2.04 5.69
N ALA A 81 18.45 -2.17 5.07
CA ALA A 81 18.27 -2.05 3.63
C ALA A 81 18.25 -0.59 3.12
N ASP A 82 18.58 0.38 3.99
CA ASP A 82 18.72 1.82 3.68
C ASP A 82 17.44 2.46 3.13
N MET A 83 16.29 1.95 3.57
CA MET A 83 14.98 2.40 3.15
C MET A 83 14.30 3.09 4.33
N ALA A 84 13.71 4.27 4.10
CA ALA A 84 12.98 4.99 5.14
C ALA A 84 11.88 4.10 5.73
N LEU A 85 12.13 3.56 6.93
CA LEU A 85 11.18 2.68 7.61
C LEU A 85 10.00 3.53 8.10
N LEU A 86 8.79 3.17 7.69
CA LEU A 86 7.57 3.70 8.28
C LEU A 86 7.08 2.70 9.33
N ASP A 87 7.58 2.86 10.55
CA ASP A 87 7.17 2.04 11.68
C ASP A 87 5.78 2.46 12.17
N LYS A 88 4.79 1.58 12.04
CA LYS A 88 3.42 1.85 12.49
C LYS A 88 3.06 1.18 13.83
N GLY A 89 3.93 0.35 14.41
CA GLY A 89 3.67 -0.32 15.70
C GLY A 89 2.48 -1.30 15.69
N ASN A 90 1.79 -1.46 16.82
CA ASN A 90 0.58 -2.30 16.93
C ASN A 90 -0.59 -1.65 16.20
N THR A 91 -1.14 -2.33 15.20
CA THR A 91 -2.23 -1.78 14.39
C THR A 91 -3.29 -2.84 14.09
N THR A 92 -4.52 -2.39 13.92
CA THR A 92 -5.64 -3.26 13.60
C THR A 92 -6.09 -2.94 12.17
N CYS A 93 -5.90 -3.88 11.24
CA CYS A 93 -6.22 -3.68 9.83
C CYS A 93 -6.39 -5.03 9.11
N CYS A 94 -7.19 -5.05 8.03
CA CYS A 94 -7.54 -6.25 7.26
C CYS A 94 -8.19 -7.35 8.11
N TYR A 95 -9.07 -6.94 9.03
CA TYR A 95 -9.77 -7.84 9.93
C TYR A 95 -8.90 -8.66 10.88
N ALA A 96 -7.66 -8.21 11.10
CA ALA A 96 -6.75 -8.80 12.06
C ALA A 96 -6.12 -7.73 12.95
N ARG A 97 -5.87 -8.09 14.21
CA ARG A 97 -4.96 -7.35 15.08
C ARG A 97 -3.54 -7.86 14.81
N SER A 98 -2.63 -6.98 14.45
CA SER A 98 -1.25 -7.36 14.13
C SER A 98 -0.24 -6.32 14.60
N GLU A 99 0.94 -6.77 14.99
CA GLU A 99 2.10 -5.88 15.02
C GLU A 99 2.69 -5.80 13.62
N LYS A 100 2.97 -4.59 13.13
CA LYS A 100 3.51 -4.43 11.78
C LYS A 100 4.34 -3.18 11.56
N HIS A 101 5.21 -3.28 10.56
CA HIS A 101 5.97 -2.16 10.03
C HIS A 101 6.01 -2.23 8.50
N TRP A 102 6.26 -1.08 7.89
CA TRP A 102 6.28 -0.94 6.44
C TRP A 102 7.61 -0.42 5.95
N VAL A 103 8.01 -0.91 4.79
CA VAL A 103 9.11 -0.37 4.00
C VAL A 103 8.65 -0.24 2.55
N THR A 104 9.13 0.78 1.84
CA THR A 104 8.84 0.95 0.42
C THR A 104 10.12 0.68 -0.36
N ASP A 105 10.07 -0.18 -1.37
CA ASP A 105 11.24 -0.53 -2.18
C ASP A 105 11.66 0.58 -3.15
N PRO A 106 12.82 0.48 -3.83
CA PRO A 106 13.30 1.54 -4.71
C PRO A 106 12.43 1.75 -5.97
N GLN A 107 11.47 0.86 -6.24
CA GLN A 107 10.48 0.96 -7.32
C GLN A 107 9.15 1.55 -6.83
N GLY A 108 9.02 1.82 -5.53
CA GLY A 108 7.81 2.36 -4.92
C GLY A 108 6.81 1.29 -4.48
N ILE A 109 7.17 0.00 -4.50
CA ILE A 109 6.31 -1.09 -4.02
C ILE A 109 6.36 -1.11 -2.50
N ALA A 110 5.19 -1.12 -1.86
CA ALA A 110 5.08 -1.24 -0.42
C ALA A 110 5.31 -2.70 0.03
N TRP A 111 6.01 -2.86 1.15
CA TRP A 111 6.28 -4.12 1.81
C TRP A 111 5.81 -4.06 3.26
N GLU A 112 4.94 -4.99 3.65
CA GLU A 112 4.42 -5.15 5.00
C GLU A 112 5.10 -6.34 5.70
N HIS A 113 5.69 -6.12 6.86
CA HIS A 113 6.07 -7.20 7.75
C HIS A 113 5.15 -7.21 8.95
N PHE A 114 4.57 -8.37 9.27
CA PHE A 114 3.56 -8.44 10.31
C PHE A 114 3.51 -9.77 11.06
N HIS A 115 3.09 -9.68 12.31
CA HIS A 115 2.72 -10.82 13.14
C HIS A 115 1.24 -10.68 13.53
N THR A 116 0.40 -11.63 13.11
CA THR A 116 -1.02 -11.62 13.43
C THR A 116 -1.28 -12.14 14.84
N LEU A 117 -1.90 -11.31 15.68
CA LEU A 117 -2.23 -11.59 17.07
C LEU A 117 -3.66 -12.13 17.25
N GLY A 118 -4.54 -11.94 16.27
CA GLY A 118 -5.91 -12.46 16.28
C GLY A 118 -6.79 -11.83 15.21
N ASP A 119 -7.95 -12.43 14.95
CA ASP A 119 -8.97 -11.89 14.05
C ASP A 119 -9.87 -10.89 14.77
N ILE A 120 -10.40 -9.93 14.02
CA ILE A 120 -11.44 -9.00 14.45
C ILE A 120 -12.59 -8.95 13.42
N PRO A 121 -13.81 -8.53 13.80
CA PRO A 121 -14.98 -8.60 12.91
C PRO A 121 -15.08 -7.42 11.93
N VAL A 122 -14.24 -6.38 12.09
CA VAL A 122 -14.28 -5.16 11.27
C VAL A 122 -12.97 -4.98 10.53
N PHE A 123 -12.98 -4.27 9.40
CA PHE A 123 -11.76 -4.11 8.59
C PHE A 123 -10.65 -3.37 9.34
N ASN A 124 -11.02 -2.29 10.05
CA ASN A 124 -10.17 -1.55 10.99
C ASN A 124 -10.96 -1.33 12.28
N GLU A 125 -10.38 -1.58 13.45
CA GLU A 125 -10.89 -1.04 14.71
C GLU A 125 -10.44 0.42 14.81
N ALA A 126 -11.36 1.33 15.11
CA ALA A 126 -10.97 2.69 15.45
C ALA A 126 -10.21 2.68 16.77
N THR A 127 -8.91 2.97 16.74
CA THR A 127 -8.18 3.39 17.94
C THR A 127 -8.87 4.66 18.45
N PRO A 128 -9.12 4.83 19.78
CA PRO A 128 -9.67 6.08 20.29
C PRO A 128 -8.83 7.25 19.79
N SER A 129 -9.44 8.10 18.97
CA SER A 129 -8.76 9.08 18.13
C SER A 129 -8.05 10.15 18.95
N SER A 130 -6.79 10.42 18.59
CA SER A 130 -6.28 11.78 18.53
C SER A 130 -5.82 12.09 17.11
N SER A 131 -6.61 12.92 16.43
CA SER A 131 -6.36 13.60 15.15
C SER A 131 -6.47 12.80 13.85
N ALA A 132 -7.21 13.39 12.92
CA ALA A 132 -7.65 12.85 11.65
C ALA A 132 -6.55 12.79 10.60
N GLY A 133 -6.44 11.64 9.94
CA GLY A 133 -5.71 11.43 8.70
C GLY A 133 -6.11 10.07 8.14
N ALA A 134 -6.81 10.04 7.00
CA ALA A 134 -7.14 8.82 6.29
C ALA A 134 -5.84 8.03 6.01
N CYS A 135 -5.69 6.86 6.65
CA CYS A 135 -4.38 6.27 6.94
C CYS A 135 -4.05 5.02 6.09
N CYS A 136 -4.54 4.96 4.85
CA CYS A 136 -4.28 3.84 3.95
C CYS A 136 -3.30 4.26 2.84
N ALA A 137 -2.14 3.57 2.81
CA ALA A 137 -1.00 3.66 1.89
C ALA A 137 -0.31 5.05 1.73
N PRO A 138 1.03 5.14 1.76
CA PRO A 138 1.72 6.34 1.30
C PRO A 138 1.50 6.48 -0.21
N ALA A 139 0.98 7.64 -0.64
CA ALA A 139 0.94 7.98 -2.06
C ALA A 139 2.38 8.05 -2.61
N PRO A 140 2.65 7.55 -3.83
CA PRO A 140 3.97 7.66 -4.43
C PRO A 140 4.32 9.12 -4.62
N VAL A 141 5.44 9.54 -4.03
CA VAL A 141 5.97 10.90 -4.17
C VAL A 141 6.40 11.08 -5.62
N ALA A 142 5.67 11.91 -6.36
CA ALA A 142 6.08 12.33 -7.69
C ALA A 142 7.44 13.04 -7.61
N ALA A 143 8.41 12.57 -8.39
CA ALA A 143 9.70 13.23 -8.53
C ALA A 143 9.50 14.68 -9.00
N PRO A 144 10.25 15.67 -8.48
CA PRO A 144 10.13 17.04 -8.93
C PRO A 144 10.58 17.16 -10.39
N ALA A 145 9.72 17.74 -11.22
CA ALA A 145 10.06 18.11 -12.60
C ALA A 145 11.26 19.07 -12.63
N PRO A 146 12.15 18.99 -13.64
CA PRO A 146 13.27 19.92 -13.75
C PRO A 146 12.75 21.35 -13.95
N ALA A 147 13.28 22.27 -13.15
CA ALA A 147 12.95 23.69 -13.22
C ALA A 147 13.28 24.27 -14.60
N ALA A 148 12.31 24.95 -15.22
CA ALA A 148 12.51 25.75 -16.43
C ALA A 148 13.52 26.87 -16.18
N PRO A 149 14.35 27.25 -17.17
CA PRO A 149 15.36 28.27 -16.97
C PRO A 149 14.73 29.65 -16.76
N ARG A 150 15.21 30.35 -15.74
CA ARG A 150 14.90 31.76 -15.47
C ARG A 150 15.52 32.64 -16.56
N ALA A 151 14.70 33.35 -17.32
CA ALA A 151 15.15 34.52 -18.07
C ALA A 151 15.16 35.74 -17.13
N ALA A 152 16.33 36.37 -17.02
CA ALA A 152 16.59 37.51 -16.17
C ALA A 152 16.32 38.85 -16.88
N CYS A 153 15.74 39.78 -16.11
CA CYS A 153 16.02 41.22 -16.04
C CYS A 153 15.69 42.19 -17.20
N CYS A 154 14.73 43.09 -16.89
CA CYS A 154 14.76 44.56 -16.94
C CYS A 154 15.00 45.35 -18.25
N GLY A 155 14.03 46.23 -18.59
CA GLY A 155 14.30 47.56 -19.17
C GLY A 155 13.29 48.06 -20.23
N PRO A 156 12.91 49.35 -20.29
CA PRO A 156 11.55 49.76 -20.71
C PRO A 156 11.41 50.44 -22.09
N ALA A 157 10.13 50.50 -22.50
CA ALA A 157 9.47 51.48 -23.38
C ALA A 157 9.98 51.71 -24.82
N THR A 158 9.12 51.39 -25.79
CA THR A 158 8.74 52.34 -26.86
C THR A 158 7.33 52.04 -27.38
N ALA A 159 6.53 53.10 -27.46
CA ALA A 159 5.22 53.15 -28.08
C ALA A 159 5.30 52.80 -29.58
N THR A 160 4.23 52.19 -30.13
CA THR A 160 3.72 52.53 -31.46
C THR A 160 2.22 52.20 -31.53
N THR A 161 1.48 53.24 -31.91
CA THR A 161 0.08 53.32 -32.29
C THR A 161 -0.32 52.40 -33.44
N ALA A 162 -1.54 51.85 -33.43
CA ALA A 162 -2.47 51.94 -34.56
C ALA A 162 -3.89 51.50 -34.18
N LYS A 163 -4.86 52.32 -34.62
CA LYS A 163 -6.32 52.10 -34.68
C LYS A 163 -6.62 50.85 -35.54
N THR A 164 -7.76 50.16 -35.46
CA THR A 164 -9.13 50.63 -35.80
C THR A 164 -10.15 49.52 -35.52
N SER A 165 -11.41 49.94 -35.37
CA SER A 165 -12.64 49.21 -35.03
C SER A 165 -13.26 48.36 -36.16
N CYS A 166 -14.20 47.47 -35.74
CA CYS A 166 -15.32 46.77 -36.45
C CYS A 166 -14.96 45.60 -37.40
N CYS A 167 -15.72 44.49 -37.48
CA CYS A 167 -17.11 44.17 -37.13
C CYS A 167 -17.24 42.88 -36.30
#